data_AF-A0A9Y1BK47-F1
#
_entry.id   AF-A0A9Y1BK47-F1
#
_cell.length_a   1.000
_cell.length_b   1.000
_cell.length_c   1.000
_cell.angle_alpha   90.00
_cell.angle_beta   90.00
_cell.angle_gamma   90.00
#
_symmetry.space_group_name_H-M   'P 1'
#
loop_
_entity.id
_entity.type
_entity.pdbx_description
1 polymer ?
#
loop_
_entity_poly.entity_id
_entity_poly.type
_entity_poly.pdbx_seq_one_letter_code
_entity_poly.pdbx_strand_id
1 'polypeptide(L)'
;MEDYQMEPGEHMMDWWGIPFMGYMMIGAALVLVLIAFLIYLDAEKRGMNGLLWFFLVIVPMISVVSIIVYLIIRVDYPVQQPVKESLLHKPQVYQESPTSKITALAKLDERYANGEITREEYYQMKRDIELSP
;
A
#
# COMPACT_ATOMS: atom_id res chain seq x y z
N MET A 1 68.01 34.70 -26.22
CA MET A 1 67.63 33.89 -25.06
C MET A 1 66.27 34.41 -24.67
N GLU A 2 65.22 33.74 -25.15
CA GLU A 2 63.84 34.16 -24.92
C GLU A 2 63.36 33.50 -23.64
N ASP A 3 63.02 34.33 -22.68
CA ASP A 3 62.57 33.92 -21.36
C ASP A 3 61.14 33.36 -21.50
N TYR A 4 61.02 32.03 -21.50
CA TYR A 4 59.72 31.36 -21.39
C TYR A 4 59.14 31.65 -20.00
N GLN A 5 58.29 32.68 -19.94
CA GLN A 5 57.41 32.90 -18.81
C GLN A 5 56.47 31.70 -18.73
N MET A 6 56.65 30.86 -17.70
CA MET A 6 55.64 29.88 -17.35
C MET A 6 54.45 30.64 -16.79
N GLU A 7 53.40 30.77 -17.61
CA GLU A 7 52.09 31.23 -17.16
C GLU A 7 51.69 30.45 -15.89
N PRO A 8 51.34 31.13 -14.78
CA PRO A 8 50.92 30.45 -13.58
C PRO A 8 49.66 29.66 -13.91
N GLY A 9 49.75 28.33 -13.90
CA GLY A 9 48.68 27.42 -14.26
C GLY A 9 47.37 27.83 -13.57
N GLU A 10 46.51 28.50 -14.33
CA GLU A 10 45.26 29.05 -13.84
C GLU A 10 44.40 27.90 -13.31
N HIS A 11 44.07 27.98 -12.03
CA HIS A 11 42.98 27.34 -11.32
C HIS A 11 42.20 26.23 -12.08
N MET A 12 42.86 25.13 -12.43
CA MET A 12 42.19 23.98 -13.08
C MET A 12 41.23 23.22 -12.15
N MET A 13 41.02 23.74 -10.94
CA MET A 13 40.06 23.28 -9.94
C MET A 13 38.97 24.33 -9.73
N ASP A 14 38.38 24.82 -10.81
CA ASP A 14 37.02 25.38 -10.78
C ASP A 14 36.03 24.25 -10.47
N TRP A 15 36.09 23.82 -9.22
CA TRP A 15 35.16 23.05 -8.39
C TRP A 15 33.74 23.68 -8.36
N TRP A 16 33.50 24.70 -9.19
CA TRP A 16 32.41 25.66 -9.20
C TRP A 16 31.13 25.20 -9.91
N GLY A 17 30.96 23.89 -10.14
CA GLY A 17 29.66 23.27 -10.43
C GLY A 17 29.05 22.50 -9.24
N ILE A 18 29.84 22.27 -8.19
CA ILE A 18 29.53 21.31 -7.11
C ILE A 18 28.54 21.84 -6.04
N PRO A 19 28.46 23.14 -5.67
CA PRO A 19 27.48 23.55 -4.67
C PRO A 19 26.04 23.45 -5.20
N PHE A 20 25.79 23.89 -6.43
CA PHE A 20 24.45 23.87 -7.02
C PHE A 20 23.90 22.45 -7.13
N MET A 21 24.71 21.52 -7.65
CA MET A 21 24.32 20.10 -7.75
C MET A 21 24.14 19.47 -6.36
N GLY A 22 24.97 19.81 -5.38
CA GLY A 22 24.83 19.35 -3.99
C GLY A 22 23.54 19.84 -3.31
N TYR A 23 23.21 21.13 -3.42
CA TYR A 23 21.97 21.68 -2.87
C TYR A 23 20.73 21.11 -3.55
N MET A 24 20.78 20.90 -4.87
CA MET A 24 19.72 20.23 -5.63
C MET A 24 19.54 18.78 -5.18
N MET A 25 20.62 18.04 -4.93
CA MET A 25 20.54 16.68 -4.40
C MET A 25 19.95 16.62 -2.99
N ILE A 26 20.33 17.55 -2.10
CA ILE A 26 19.75 17.64 -0.75
C ILE A 26 18.26 17.98 -0.85
N GLY A 27 17.89 18.96 -1.69
CA GLY A 27 16.49 19.30 -1.94
C GLY A 27 15.69 18.10 -2.47
N ALA A 28 16.22 17.38 -3.45
CA ALA A 28 15.61 16.17 -3.98
C ALA A 28 15.48 15.07 -2.91
N ALA A 29 16.50 14.87 -2.06
CA ALA A 29 16.45 13.92 -0.95
C ALA A 29 15.36 14.29 0.07
N LEU A 30 15.23 15.57 0.42
CA LEU A 30 14.17 16.05 1.32
C LEU A 30 12.78 15.83 0.73
N VAL A 31 12.59 16.13 -0.56
CA VAL A 31 11.33 15.87 -1.27
C VAL A 31 11.02 14.38 -1.27
N LEU A 32 12.02 13.53 -1.54
CA LEU A 32 11.87 12.08 -1.56
C LEU A 32 11.48 11.53 -0.18
N VAL A 33 12.12 12.02 0.89
CA VAL A 33 11.75 11.68 2.28
C VAL A 33 10.33 12.11 2.59
N LEU A 34 9.91 13.30 2.16
CA LEU A 34 8.54 13.78 2.35
C LEU A 34 7.52 12.89 1.64
N ILE A 35 7.79 12.50 0.39
CA ILE A 35 6.95 11.56 -0.36
C ILE A 35 6.89 10.20 0.34
N ALA A 36 8.05 9.65 0.74
CA ALA A 36 8.11 8.38 1.46
C ALA A 36 7.29 8.43 2.75
N PHE A 37 7.36 9.55 3.49
CA PHE A 37 6.55 9.77 4.69
C PHE A 37 5.04 9.85 4.40
N LEU A 38 4.63 10.49 3.32
CA LEU A 38 3.22 10.50 2.91
C LEU A 38 2.72 9.09 2.55
N ILE A 39 3.53 8.32 1.84
CA ILE A 39 3.23 6.92 1.49
C ILE A 39 3.16 6.05 2.74
N TYR A 40 4.08 6.24 3.69
CA TYR A 40 4.02 5.59 5.01
C TYR A 40 2.66 5.84 5.67
N LEU A 41 2.24 7.10 5.77
CA LEU A 41 0.95 7.45 6.39
C LEU A 41 -0.26 6.89 5.62
N ASP A 42 -0.26 6.90 4.29
CA ASP A 42 -1.35 6.33 3.48
C ASP A 42 -1.37 4.79 3.59
N ALA A 43 -0.22 4.13 3.67
CA ALA A 43 -0.09 2.69 3.87
C ALA A 43 -0.58 2.25 5.25
N GLU A 44 -0.18 2.95 6.32
CA GLU A 44 -0.65 2.66 7.70
C GLU A 44 -2.18 2.83 7.80
N LYS A 45 -2.74 3.86 7.17
CA LYS A 45 -4.20 4.06 7.10
C LYS A 45 -4.95 2.95 6.35
N ARG A 46 -4.25 2.22 5.49
CA ARG A 46 -4.78 1.06 4.75
C ARG A 46 -4.46 -0.26 5.45
N GLY A 47 -3.80 -0.21 6.62
CA GLY A 47 -3.28 -1.34 7.39
C GLY A 47 -2.30 -2.21 6.62
N MET A 48 -1.57 -1.60 5.68
CA MET A 48 -0.38 -2.17 5.06
C MET A 48 0.83 -1.85 5.96
N ASN A 49 1.90 -2.64 5.87
CA ASN A 49 3.15 -2.34 6.58
C ASN A 49 3.79 -1.06 6.02
N GLY A 50 3.53 0.10 6.64
CA GLY A 50 3.96 1.39 6.12
C GLY A 50 5.48 1.53 6.12
N LEU A 51 6.18 0.93 7.09
CA LEU A 51 7.63 0.98 7.20
C LEU A 51 8.30 0.32 5.98
N LEU A 52 7.75 -0.80 5.51
CA LEU A 52 8.21 -1.48 4.29
C LEU A 52 8.08 -0.54 3.08
N TRP A 53 6.93 0.10 2.91
CA TRP A 53 6.69 1.04 1.81
C TRP A 53 7.55 2.29 1.88
N PHE A 54 7.81 2.79 3.08
CA PHE A 54 8.73 3.90 3.32
C PHE A 54 10.14 3.57 2.82
N PHE A 55 10.70 2.41 3.21
CA PHE A 55 12.05 2.01 2.79
C PHE A 55 12.14 1.71 1.30
N LEU A 56 11.08 1.19 0.68
CA LEU A 56 11.04 0.99 -0.76
C LEU A 56 11.15 2.30 -1.55
N VAL A 57 10.48 3.36 -1.08
CA VAL A 57 10.46 4.66 -1.75
C VAL A 57 11.70 5.49 -1.46
N ILE A 58 12.30 5.35 -0.28
CA ILE A 58 13.48 6.15 0.11
C ILE A 58 14.75 5.76 -0.67
N VAL A 59 14.80 4.57 -1.27
CA VAL A 59 15.91 4.14 -2.12
C VAL A 59 15.75 4.79 -3.50
N PRO A 60 16.64 5.74 -3.90
CA PRO A 60 16.42 6.54 -5.11
C PRO A 60 16.27 5.70 -6.38
N MET A 61 17.06 4.63 -6.51
CA MET A 61 17.07 3.73 -7.67
C MET A 61 15.76 2.94 -7.86
N ILE A 62 15.04 2.67 -6.77
CA ILE A 62 13.84 1.83 -6.77
C ILE A 62 12.57 2.68 -6.56
N SER A 63 12.73 3.92 -6.11
CA SER A 63 11.67 4.85 -5.73
C SER A 63 10.51 4.93 -6.75
N VAL A 64 10.81 5.14 -8.03
CA VAL A 64 9.80 5.28 -9.09
C VAL A 64 9.01 3.98 -9.27
N VAL A 65 9.72 2.85 -9.34
CA VAL A 65 9.09 1.53 -9.48
C VAL A 65 8.23 1.22 -8.26
N SER A 66 8.74 1.50 -7.06
CA SER A 66 7.99 1.33 -5.82
C SER A 66 6.73 2.18 -5.76
N ILE A 67 6.75 3.42 -6.23
CA ILE A 67 5.56 4.27 -6.30
C ILE A 67 4.53 3.67 -7.25
N ILE A 68 4.96 3.19 -8.43
CA ILE A 68 4.04 2.55 -9.39
C ILE A 68 3.40 1.30 -8.77
N VAL A 69 4.22 0.41 -8.22
CA VAL A 69 3.78 -0.83 -7.56
C VAL A 69 2.85 -0.51 -6.38
N TYR A 70 3.19 0.51 -5.59
CA TYR A 70 2.37 1.00 -4.50
C TYR A 70 1.00 1.46 -5.00
N LEU A 71 0.94 2.26 -6.07
CA LEU A 71 -0.31 2.75 -6.64
C LEU A 71 -1.19 1.61 -7.18
N ILE A 72 -0.61 0.57 -7.77
CA ILE A 72 -1.35 -0.62 -8.22
C ILE A 72 -1.97 -1.32 -7.02
N ILE A 73 -1.15 -1.67 -6.02
CA ILE A 73 -1.61 -2.40 -4.83
C ILE A 73 -2.62 -1.57 -4.04
N ARG A 74 -2.42 -0.25 -3.96
CA ARG A 74 -3.32 0.68 -3.24
C ARG A 74 -4.77 0.58 -3.68
N VAL A 75 -5.05 0.19 -4.93
CA VAL A 75 -6.41 0.02 -5.45
C VAL A 75 -7.18 -1.06 -4.68
N ASP A 76 -6.50 -2.12 -4.25
CA ASP A 76 -7.12 -3.28 -3.60
C ASP A 76 -7.27 -3.12 -2.08
N TYR A 77 -6.67 -2.07 -1.49
CA TYR A 77 -6.68 -1.84 -0.05
C TYR A 77 -7.54 -0.62 0.28
N PRO A 78 -8.84 -0.79 0.61
CA PRO A 78 -9.68 0.31 1.06
C PRO A 78 -9.11 0.92 2.33
N VAL A 79 -9.28 2.24 2.49
CA VAL A 79 -8.83 2.95 3.70
C VAL A 79 -9.53 2.33 4.90
N GLN A 80 -8.75 1.80 5.84
CA GLN A 80 -9.28 1.28 7.10
C GLN A 80 -9.74 2.48 7.91
N GLN A 81 -11.05 2.72 7.93
CA GLN A 81 -11.58 3.74 8.81
C GLN A 81 -11.29 3.31 10.25
N PRO A 82 -10.77 4.22 11.10
CA PRO A 82 -10.62 3.91 12.51
C PRO A 82 -11.99 3.49 13.01
N VAL A 83 -12.07 2.32 13.65
CA VAL A 83 -13.29 1.81 14.30
C VAL A 83 -13.65 2.76 15.46
N LYS A 84 -14.22 3.92 15.13
CA LYS A 84 -14.93 4.80 16.06
C LYS A 84 -16.41 4.40 16.16
N GLU A 85 -16.78 3.31 15.48
CA GLU A 85 -18.15 2.84 15.27
C GLU A 85 -18.39 1.48 15.94
N SER A 86 -17.72 1.22 17.08
CA SER A 86 -18.06 0.11 17.98
C SER A 86 -18.99 0.50 19.13
N LEU A 87 -19.42 1.78 19.21
CA LEU A 87 -20.39 2.23 20.23
C LEU A 87 -21.72 2.75 19.68
N LEU A 88 -21.93 2.79 18.36
CA LEU A 88 -23.22 3.23 17.83
C LEU A 88 -23.56 2.48 16.53
N HIS A 89 -24.02 1.24 16.72
CA HIS A 89 -25.03 0.55 15.90
C HIS A 89 -25.17 1.01 14.44
N LYS A 90 -24.57 0.25 13.51
CA LYS A 90 -24.91 0.31 12.08
C LYS A 90 -25.20 -1.10 11.57
N PRO A 91 -26.32 -1.31 10.85
CA PRO A 91 -26.69 -2.61 10.33
C PRO A 91 -25.65 -3.06 9.29
N GLN A 92 -25.18 -4.28 9.44
CA GLN A 92 -24.23 -4.92 8.52
C GLN A 92 -24.90 -5.08 7.16
N VAL A 93 -24.52 -4.23 6.20
CA VAL A 93 -24.75 -4.50 4.78
C VAL A 93 -23.72 -5.57 4.40
N TYR A 94 -24.15 -6.83 4.39
CA TYR A 94 -23.35 -7.96 3.92
C TYR A 94 -23.05 -7.76 2.44
N GLN A 95 -21.77 -7.54 2.11
CA GLN A 95 -21.28 -7.66 0.74
C GLN A 95 -20.93 -9.15 0.55
N GLU A 96 -21.85 -9.91 -0.05
CA GLU A 96 -21.70 -11.34 -0.32
C GLU A 96 -20.54 -11.58 -1.29
N SER A 97 -19.31 -11.74 -0.77
CA SER A 97 -18.20 -12.28 -1.55
C SER A 97 -18.48 -13.77 -1.84
N PRO A 98 -18.12 -14.32 -3.01
CA PRO A 98 -18.33 -15.73 -3.35
C PRO A 98 -17.79 -16.70 -2.28
N THR A 99 -16.74 -16.31 -1.55
CA THR A 99 -16.17 -17.08 -0.43
C THR A 99 -17.13 -17.22 0.75
N SER A 100 -18.01 -16.24 0.98
CA SER A 100 -18.99 -16.25 2.08
C SER A 100 -20.11 -17.25 1.85
N LYS A 101 -20.63 -17.37 0.61
CA LYS A 101 -21.61 -18.38 0.22
C LYS A 101 -21.07 -19.80 0.41
N ILE A 102 -19.84 -20.04 -0.04
CA ILE A 102 -19.15 -21.33 0.15
C ILE A 102 -19.03 -21.66 1.64
N THR A 103 -18.68 -20.68 2.47
CA THR A 103 -18.54 -20.86 3.93
C THR A 103 -19.89 -21.16 4.60
N ALA A 104 -20.96 -20.47 4.19
CA ALA A 104 -22.30 -20.70 4.72
C ALA A 104 -22.85 -22.09 4.34
N LEU A 105 -22.64 -22.51 3.09
CA LEU A 105 -23.01 -23.85 2.63
C LEU A 105 -22.22 -24.94 3.37
N ALA A 106 -20.92 -24.77 3.57
CA ALA A 106 -20.10 -25.74 4.30
C ALA A 106 -20.59 -25.94 5.75
N LYS A 107 -20.98 -24.86 6.45
CA LYS A 107 -21.59 -24.96 7.77
C LYS A 107 -22.96 -25.63 7.74
N LEU A 108 -23.75 -25.38 6.70
CA LEU A 108 -25.07 -26.01 6.57
C LEU A 108 -24.95 -27.53 6.34
N ASP A 109 -23.98 -27.95 5.51
CA ASP A 109 -23.65 -29.36 5.26
C ASP A 109 -23.19 -30.06 6.54
N GLU A 110 -22.35 -29.40 7.34
CA GLU A 110 -21.89 -29.91 8.64
C GLU A 110 -23.06 -30.15 9.60
N ARG A 111 -23.98 -29.19 9.71
CA ARG A 111 -25.16 -29.34 10.59
C ARG A 111 -26.10 -30.45 10.16
N TYR A 112 -26.24 -30.65 8.84
CA TYR A 112 -27.01 -31.77 8.30
C TYR A 112 -26.33 -33.12 8.60
N ALA A 113 -25.01 -33.21 8.43
CA ALA A 113 -24.23 -34.40 8.76
C ALA A 113 -24.29 -34.75 10.26
N ASN A 114 -24.32 -33.75 11.12
CA ASN A 114 -24.48 -33.91 12.57
C ASN A 114 -25.93 -34.24 13.00
N GLY A 115 -26.89 -34.18 12.08
CA GLY A 115 -28.31 -34.41 12.38
C GLY A 115 -28.98 -33.29 13.18
N GLU A 116 -28.37 -32.09 13.24
CA GLU A 116 -28.92 -30.92 13.93
C GLU A 116 -30.06 -30.25 13.17
N ILE A 117 -30.12 -30.49 11.85
CA ILE A 117 -31.16 -29.96 10.98
C ILE A 117 -31.78 -31.10 10.18
N THR A 118 -33.07 -30.97 9.91
CA THR A 118 -33.78 -31.95 9.10
C THR A 118 -33.48 -31.75 7.62
N ARG A 119 -33.74 -32.79 6.83
CA ARG A 119 -33.53 -32.76 5.37
C ARG A 119 -34.30 -31.63 4.68
N GLU A 120 -35.52 -31.35 5.15
CA GLU A 120 -36.36 -30.30 4.55
C GLU A 120 -35.83 -28.90 4.87
N GLU A 121 -35.38 -28.68 6.10
CA GLU A 121 -34.75 -27.42 6.53
C GLU A 121 -33.45 -27.15 5.77
N TYR A 122 -32.64 -28.20 5.54
CA TYR A 122 -31.42 -28.12 4.75
C TYR A 122 -31.69 -27.60 3.33
N TYR A 123 -32.68 -28.16 2.62
CA TYR A 123 -32.96 -27.75 1.25
C TYR A 123 -33.55 -26.35 1.14
N GLN A 124 -34.30 -25.89 2.15
CA GLN A 124 -34.81 -24.51 2.18
C GLN A 124 -33.67 -23.50 2.36
N MET A 125 -32.82 -23.69 3.38
CA MET A 125 -31.72 -22.78 3.66
C MET A 125 -30.68 -22.75 2.53
N LYS A 126 -30.40 -23.91 1.91
CA LYS A 126 -29.50 -24.00 0.76
C LYS A 126 -30.02 -23.18 -0.42
N ARG A 127 -31.31 -23.28 -0.71
CA ARG A 127 -31.97 -22.53 -1.79
C ARG A 127 -31.92 -21.03 -1.52
N ASP A 128 -32.13 -20.61 -0.29
CA ASP A 128 -32.08 -19.19 0.09
C ASP A 128 -30.67 -18.60 -0.08
N ILE A 129 -29.62 -19.36 0.24
CA ILE A 129 -28.22 -18.95 0.04
C ILE A 129 -27.86 -18.86 -1.45
N GLU A 130 -28.36 -19.80 -2.27
CA GLU A 130 -28.10 -19.83 -3.72
C GLU A 130 -28.90 -18.76 -4.49
N LEU A 131 -30.10 -18.41 -4.03
CA LEU A 131 -30.98 -17.41 -4.65
C LEU A 131 -30.81 -15.98 -4.11
N SER A 132 -30.07 -15.78 -3.02
CA SER A 132 -29.73 -14.45 -2.49
C SER A 132 -28.90 -13.67 -3.53
N PRO A 133 -29.36 -12.49 -4.01
CA PRO A 133 -28.73 -11.73 -5.09
C PRO A 133 -27.42 -11.04 -4.70
#